data_AF-A0A2C6C3R7-F1
#
_entry.id   AF-A0A2C6C3R7-F1
#
_cell.length_a   1.000
_cell.length_b   1.000
_cell.length_c   1.000
_cell.angle_alpha   90.00
_cell.angle_beta   90.00
_cell.angle_gamma   90.00
#
_symmetry.space_group_name_H-M   'P 1'
#
loop_
_entity.id
_entity.type
_entity.pdbx_description
1 polymer ?
#
loop_
_entity_poly.entity_id
_entity_poly.type
_entity_poly.pdbx_seq_one_letter_code
_entity_poly.pdbx_strand_id
1 'polypeptide(L)'
;LVGLEQRYGVEGIGTKENQVFQKLNGIGKNEEILFYQATDEMMGHQYANVQQRVQATGIILDKEFNYLRDEWRTASKDSNKIKTFGTNGEYKTDTAGVIDYKNHAYGVAYVHENEDIKLGRGTGWYTGIVHNTFKFKDIGRSKEEMLQAKVGLLKSVPFDDNNSLNWTISGDIFVGRNRMHRKFLVVDEIFNAKSKYYTYGIGVRNEIGKEFRLSEGFTLRPYAALKLEYGRVSKIREKSGEIKLEVKQNQYFSVRPEIGAELGFKHYFGMKVLRTTLGVAYENELGRVANGKNKARVVDTTADWFNIRGEKEDRKGNVKFDLNVGVDNTRVGVTANVGYDTKGENLRGGLGLRVIF
;
A
#
# COMPACT_ATOMS: atom_id res chain seq x y z
N LEU A 1 7.14 30.49 -3.42
CA LEU A 1 7.42 31.68 -4.26
C LEU A 1 8.87 32.12 -4.15
N VAL A 2 9.39 32.49 -2.97
CA VAL A 2 10.81 32.90 -2.77
C VAL A 2 11.82 31.93 -3.43
N GLY A 3 11.67 30.62 -3.22
CA GLY A 3 12.57 29.64 -3.85
C GLY A 3 12.43 29.56 -5.38
N LEU A 4 11.24 29.80 -5.93
CA LEU A 4 11.04 29.82 -7.38
C LEU A 4 11.72 31.03 -8.00
N GLU A 5 11.57 32.21 -7.39
CA GLU A 5 12.23 33.44 -7.84
C GLU A 5 13.76 33.34 -7.73
N GLN A 6 14.28 32.85 -6.60
CA GLN A 6 15.71 32.69 -6.37
C GLN A 6 16.37 31.74 -7.38
N ARG A 7 15.67 30.68 -7.81
CA ARG A 7 16.22 29.67 -8.71
C ARG A 7 15.94 29.96 -10.18
N TYR A 8 14.69 30.27 -10.50
CA TYR A 8 14.18 30.28 -11.87
C TYR A 8 13.92 31.70 -12.41
N GLY A 9 13.89 32.71 -11.53
CA GLY A 9 13.85 34.12 -11.93
C GLY A 9 15.18 34.69 -12.40
N VAL A 10 16.29 33.96 -12.17
CA VAL A 10 17.66 34.36 -12.51
C VAL A 10 18.31 33.50 -13.60
N GLU A 11 17.62 32.45 -14.07
CA GLU A 11 18.10 31.60 -15.17
C GLU A 11 17.95 32.32 -16.52
N GLY A 12 18.85 32.05 -17.47
CA GLY A 12 18.87 32.74 -18.77
C GLY A 12 17.54 32.66 -19.51
N ILE A 13 17.16 33.75 -20.18
CA ILE A 13 15.95 33.83 -21.02
C ILE A 13 16.02 32.72 -22.09
N GLY A 14 15.00 31.87 -22.16
CA GLY A 14 14.88 30.79 -23.16
C GLY A 14 15.13 29.37 -22.66
N THR A 15 15.47 29.15 -21.38
CA THR A 15 15.48 27.80 -20.79
C THR A 15 14.05 27.32 -20.47
N LYS A 16 13.81 26.01 -20.49
CA LYS A 16 12.51 25.42 -20.08
C LYS A 16 12.14 25.76 -18.63
N GLU A 17 13.15 25.97 -17.80
CA GLU A 17 12.99 26.34 -16.40
C GLU A 17 12.55 27.82 -16.26
N ASN A 18 13.08 28.74 -17.09
CA ASN A 18 12.62 30.13 -17.18
C ASN A 18 11.22 30.24 -17.83
N GLN A 19 10.86 29.37 -18.78
CA GLN A 19 9.52 29.34 -19.38
C GLN A 19 8.40 29.26 -18.34
N VAL A 20 8.60 28.49 -17.27
CA VAL A 20 7.61 28.40 -16.19
C VAL A 20 7.46 29.76 -15.48
N PHE A 21 8.58 30.44 -15.20
CA PHE A 21 8.57 31.76 -14.56
C PHE A 21 7.95 32.83 -15.45
N GLN A 22 8.23 32.81 -16.76
CA GLN A 22 7.61 33.71 -17.74
C GLN A 22 6.09 33.50 -17.82
N LYS A 23 5.63 32.24 -17.85
CA LYS A 23 4.20 31.93 -17.84
C LYS A 23 3.52 32.46 -16.58
N LEU A 24 4.15 32.31 -15.40
CA LEU A 24 3.62 32.85 -14.15
C LEU A 24 3.57 34.38 -14.14
N ASN A 25 4.60 35.06 -14.64
CA ASN A 25 4.64 36.52 -14.72
C ASN A 25 3.71 37.10 -15.80
N GLY A 26 3.39 36.30 -16.82
CA GLY A 26 2.43 36.65 -17.87
C GLY A 26 0.97 36.63 -17.39
N ILE A 27 0.70 36.06 -16.21
CA ILE A 27 -0.64 36.06 -15.62
C ILE A 27 -0.99 37.48 -15.18
N GLY A 28 -2.07 38.02 -15.72
CA GLY A 28 -2.51 39.38 -15.43
C GLY A 28 -3.03 39.53 -14.00
N LYS A 29 -3.04 40.77 -13.48
CA LYS A 29 -3.59 41.07 -12.14
C LYS A 29 -5.06 40.67 -11.96
N ASN A 30 -5.81 40.55 -13.05
CA ASN A 30 -7.22 40.15 -13.03
C ASN A 30 -7.42 38.61 -13.11
N GLU A 31 -6.33 37.85 -13.18
CA GLU A 31 -6.31 36.39 -13.34
C GLU A 31 -5.80 35.67 -12.08
N GLU A 32 -6.11 36.21 -10.90
CA GLU A 32 -5.62 35.68 -9.62
C GLU A 32 -5.91 34.18 -9.44
N ILE A 33 -7.08 33.72 -9.88
CA ILE A 33 -7.47 32.29 -9.80
C ILE A 33 -6.47 31.40 -10.58
N LEU A 34 -6.07 31.84 -11.78
CA LEU A 34 -5.12 31.11 -12.62
C LEU A 34 -3.73 31.06 -11.95
N PHE A 35 -3.31 32.17 -11.33
CA PHE A 35 -2.07 32.22 -10.57
C PHE A 35 -2.09 31.28 -9.36
N TYR A 36 -3.19 31.27 -8.59
CA TYR A 36 -3.36 30.36 -7.46
C TYR A 36 -3.34 28.90 -7.90
N GLN A 37 -4.05 28.55 -8.98
CA GLN A 37 -4.05 27.19 -9.53
C GLN A 37 -2.64 26.75 -9.95
N ALA A 38 -1.95 27.58 -10.74
CA ALA A 38 -0.59 27.26 -11.19
C ALA A 38 0.37 27.09 -10.00
N THR A 39 0.26 27.94 -8.98
CA THR A 39 1.08 27.84 -7.77
C THR A 39 0.76 26.59 -6.97
N ASP A 40 -0.51 26.24 -6.82
CA ASP A 40 -0.96 25.05 -6.08
C ASP A 40 -0.52 23.74 -6.76
N GLU A 41 -0.65 23.63 -8.09
CA GLU A 41 -0.19 22.49 -8.89
C GLU A 41 1.32 22.23 -8.71
N MET A 42 2.11 23.29 -8.50
CA MET A 42 3.55 23.19 -8.28
C MET A 42 3.95 22.81 -6.85
N MET A 43 3.03 22.77 -5.87
CA MET A 43 3.35 22.49 -4.47
C MET A 43 3.71 21.03 -4.17
N GLY A 44 3.45 20.12 -5.10
CA GLY A 44 3.83 18.72 -4.96
C GLY A 44 2.89 17.90 -4.08
N HIS A 45 1.58 18.14 -4.16
CA HIS A 45 0.52 17.38 -3.47
C HIS A 45 0.61 15.86 -3.70
N GLN A 46 1.25 15.40 -4.77
CA GLN A 46 1.55 13.98 -5.04
C GLN A 46 2.40 13.33 -3.91
N TYR A 47 3.14 14.14 -3.15
CA TYR A 47 3.93 13.68 -2.00
C TYR A 47 3.16 13.70 -0.66
N ALA A 48 1.89 14.12 -0.65
CA ALA A 48 1.09 14.27 0.58
C ALA A 48 0.95 12.96 1.38
N ASN A 49 0.58 11.87 0.71
CA ASN A 49 0.27 10.57 1.33
C ASN A 49 1.26 9.46 0.96
N VAL A 50 2.54 9.80 0.75
CA VAL A 50 3.59 8.81 0.42
C VAL A 50 3.65 7.69 1.45
N GLN A 51 3.58 8.00 2.74
CA GLN A 51 3.66 7.02 3.83
C GLN A 51 2.51 5.99 3.76
N GLN A 52 1.29 6.47 3.48
CA GLN A 52 0.12 5.61 3.26
C GLN A 52 0.28 4.71 2.04
N ARG A 53 0.82 5.21 0.92
CA ARG A 53 1.05 4.39 -0.28
C ARG A 53 2.13 3.32 -0.07
N VAL A 54 3.17 3.64 0.69
CA VAL A 54 4.20 2.66 1.11
C VAL A 54 3.60 1.57 1.97
N GLN A 55 2.81 1.94 2.97
CA GLN A 55 2.10 1.00 3.84
C GLN A 55 1.11 0.15 3.04
N ALA A 56 0.29 0.76 2.18
CA ALA A 56 -0.69 0.06 1.34
C ALA A 56 -0.04 -0.95 0.41
N THR A 57 1.13 -0.62 -0.16
CA THR A 57 1.92 -1.55 -0.97
C THR A 57 2.40 -2.76 -0.14
N GLY A 58 2.79 -2.55 1.12
CA GLY A 58 3.14 -3.64 2.02
C GLY A 58 1.96 -4.51 2.44
N ILE A 59 0.79 -3.92 2.65
CA ILE A 59 -0.46 -4.65 2.96
C ILE A 59 -0.82 -5.65 1.85
N ILE A 60 -0.52 -5.34 0.58
CA ILE A 60 -0.75 -6.28 -0.52
C ILE A 60 0.01 -7.58 -0.26
N LEU A 61 1.31 -7.52 0.06
CA LEU A 61 2.09 -8.72 0.39
C LEU A 61 1.56 -9.45 1.64
N ASP A 62 1.19 -8.71 2.68
CA ASP A 62 0.67 -9.30 3.92
C ASP A 62 -0.61 -10.11 3.68
N LYS A 63 -1.49 -9.61 2.81
CA LYS A 63 -2.70 -10.35 2.39
C LYS A 63 -2.33 -11.63 1.66
N GLU A 64 -1.36 -11.59 0.75
CA GLU A 64 -0.95 -12.78 0.00
C GLU A 64 -0.24 -13.82 0.89
N PHE A 65 0.51 -13.39 1.91
CA PHE A 65 1.10 -14.32 2.89
C PHE A 65 0.03 -14.98 3.77
N ASN A 66 -0.91 -14.21 4.32
CA ASN A 66 -2.03 -14.76 5.09
C ASN A 66 -2.86 -15.71 4.22
N TYR A 67 -3.12 -15.34 2.97
CA TYR A 67 -3.85 -16.17 2.02
C TYR A 67 -3.17 -17.52 1.77
N LEU A 68 -1.85 -17.51 1.55
CA LEU A 68 -1.06 -18.74 1.37
C LEU A 68 -1.09 -19.63 2.62
N ARG A 69 -1.13 -19.04 3.81
CA ARG A 69 -1.22 -19.77 5.09
C ARG A 69 -2.62 -20.33 5.33
N ASP A 70 -3.63 -19.46 5.37
CA ASP A 70 -4.94 -19.72 5.98
C ASP A 70 -5.90 -20.43 5.02
N GLU A 71 -5.84 -20.15 3.71
CA GLU A 71 -6.84 -20.64 2.76
C GLU A 71 -6.50 -21.98 2.09
N TRP A 72 -5.35 -22.61 2.38
CA TRP A 72 -4.90 -23.81 1.64
C TRP A 72 -4.55 -24.99 2.51
N ARG A 73 -4.82 -26.19 1.95
CA ARG A 73 -4.45 -27.44 2.58
C ARG A 73 -2.92 -27.53 2.60
N THR A 74 -2.33 -27.55 3.79
CA THR A 74 -0.97 -28.03 3.99
C THR A 74 -1.03 -29.55 3.76
N ALA A 75 -0.57 -30.02 2.60
CA ALA A 75 -0.60 -31.45 2.28
C ALA A 75 0.42 -32.26 3.12
N SER A 76 1.40 -31.57 3.71
CA SER A 76 2.52 -32.09 4.47
C SER A 76 2.81 -31.16 5.65
N LYS A 77 3.46 -31.67 6.70
CA LYS A 77 3.95 -30.87 7.83
C LYS A 77 5.03 -29.88 7.41
N ASP A 78 5.75 -30.17 6.34
CA ASP A 78 6.66 -29.25 5.65
C ASP A 78 6.03 -28.88 4.30
N SER A 79 5.81 -27.58 4.05
CA SER A 79 5.22 -27.12 2.79
C SER A 79 5.84 -25.85 2.28
N ASN A 80 6.05 -25.81 0.96
CA ASN A 80 6.47 -24.63 0.23
C ASN A 80 5.34 -24.17 -0.67
N LYS A 81 4.93 -22.91 -0.51
CA LYS A 81 3.80 -22.33 -1.24
C LYS A 81 4.28 -21.07 -1.94
N ILE A 82 4.12 -21.02 -3.26
CA ILE A 82 4.42 -19.83 -4.07
C ILE A 82 3.17 -19.35 -4.78
N LYS A 83 2.94 -18.04 -4.81
CA LYS A 83 1.82 -17.39 -5.51
C LYS A 83 2.32 -16.22 -6.32
N THR A 84 1.98 -16.19 -7.60
CA THR A 84 2.06 -15.00 -8.44
C THR A 84 0.70 -14.34 -8.48
N PHE A 85 0.62 -13.03 -8.34
CA PHE A 85 -0.64 -12.32 -8.24
C PHE A 85 -0.62 -10.99 -8.99
N GLY A 86 -1.81 -10.52 -9.35
CA GLY A 86 -2.06 -9.18 -9.85
C GLY A 86 -3.31 -8.62 -9.17
N THR A 87 -3.26 -7.36 -8.75
CA THR A 87 -4.38 -6.68 -8.10
C THR A 87 -4.48 -5.23 -8.55
N ASN A 88 -5.70 -4.71 -8.59
CA ASN A 88 -5.97 -3.30 -8.79
C ASN A 88 -6.76 -2.73 -7.61
N GLY A 89 -6.68 -1.41 -7.46
CA GLY A 89 -7.43 -0.67 -6.47
C GLY A 89 -7.64 0.78 -6.90
N GLU A 90 -8.55 1.44 -6.21
CA GLU A 90 -8.85 2.85 -6.40
C GLU A 90 -8.99 3.50 -5.04
N TYR A 91 -8.30 4.60 -4.82
CA TYR A 91 -8.40 5.37 -3.59
C TYR A 91 -8.96 6.74 -3.90
N LYS A 92 -9.98 7.12 -3.14
CA LYS A 92 -10.65 8.41 -3.23
C LYS A 92 -10.68 9.11 -1.88
N THR A 93 -10.57 10.43 -1.85
CA THR A 93 -10.69 11.19 -0.60
C THR A 93 -11.21 12.61 -0.86
N ASP A 94 -12.06 13.09 0.05
CA ASP A 94 -12.53 14.49 0.02
C ASP A 94 -11.54 15.45 0.70
N THR A 95 -10.37 14.96 1.09
CA THR A 95 -9.36 15.83 1.72
C THR A 95 -8.70 16.74 0.68
N ALA A 96 -8.97 18.03 0.77
CA ALA A 96 -8.28 19.05 -0.02
C ALA A 96 -6.74 18.92 0.07
N GLY A 97 -6.08 18.89 -1.09
CA GLY A 97 -4.62 18.73 -1.21
C GLY A 97 -4.13 17.28 -1.20
N VAL A 98 -5.03 16.29 -1.07
CA VAL A 98 -4.70 14.88 -1.29
C VAL A 98 -5.31 14.44 -2.60
N ILE A 99 -4.48 13.80 -3.43
CA ILE A 99 -4.86 13.43 -4.79
C ILE A 99 -5.33 11.98 -4.82
N ASP A 100 -6.54 11.77 -5.31
CA ASP A 100 -7.06 10.46 -5.71
C ASP A 100 -6.08 9.69 -6.59
N TYR A 101 -6.09 8.37 -6.51
CA TYR A 101 -5.28 7.56 -7.40
C TYR A 101 -5.90 6.20 -7.70
N LYS A 102 -5.49 5.62 -8.83
CA LYS A 102 -5.69 4.19 -9.11
C LYS A 102 -4.35 3.49 -8.99
N ASN A 103 -4.33 2.30 -8.41
CA ASN A 103 -3.11 1.50 -8.31
C ASN A 103 -3.28 0.14 -9.00
N HIS A 104 -2.18 -0.33 -9.58
CA HIS A 104 -2.10 -1.65 -10.22
C HIS A 104 -0.83 -2.30 -9.71
N ALA A 105 -0.98 -3.40 -8.98
CA ALA A 105 0.12 -4.14 -8.39
C ALA A 105 0.20 -5.54 -8.97
N TYR A 106 1.42 -6.04 -9.11
CA TYR A 106 1.68 -7.43 -9.41
C TYR A 106 2.92 -7.87 -8.65
N GLY A 107 2.99 -9.15 -8.32
CA GLY A 107 4.06 -9.65 -7.47
C GLY A 107 4.09 -11.14 -7.32
N VAL A 108 5.04 -11.56 -6.49
CA VAL A 108 5.24 -12.95 -6.09
C VAL A 108 5.35 -12.99 -4.57
N ALA A 109 4.63 -13.92 -3.96
CA ALA A 109 4.68 -14.23 -2.55
C ALA A 109 5.10 -15.69 -2.37
N TYR A 110 5.92 -15.95 -1.37
CA TYR A 110 6.40 -17.26 -0.97
C TYR A 110 6.23 -17.43 0.53
N VAL A 111 5.75 -18.59 0.93
CA VAL A 111 5.58 -18.99 2.32
C VAL A 111 6.10 -20.42 2.47
N HIS A 112 6.97 -20.61 3.47
CA HIS A 112 7.41 -21.91 3.94
C HIS A 112 6.94 -22.11 5.37
N GLU A 113 6.35 -23.27 5.65
CA GLU A 113 5.81 -23.61 6.95
C GLU A 113 6.23 -25.02 7.35
N ASN A 114 6.66 -25.13 8.61
CA ASN A 114 6.96 -26.40 9.25
C ASN A 114 6.08 -26.55 10.50
N GLU A 115 5.20 -27.54 10.47
CA GLU A 115 4.25 -27.88 11.52
C GLU A 115 4.82 -29.00 12.40
N ASP A 116 4.75 -28.80 13.71
CA ASP A 116 5.28 -29.70 14.73
C ASP A 116 4.40 -30.97 14.85
N ILE A 117 4.73 -31.86 15.80
CA ILE A 117 3.93 -33.06 16.07
C ILE A 117 2.51 -32.71 16.54
N LYS A 118 2.35 -31.56 17.24
CA LYS A 118 1.04 -31.01 17.63
C LYS A 118 0.44 -30.18 16.51
N LEU A 119 -0.76 -30.57 16.08
CA LEU A 119 -1.58 -29.84 15.09
C LEU A 119 -1.73 -28.37 15.50
N GLY A 120 -1.41 -27.43 14.60
CA GLY A 120 -1.52 -25.98 14.85
C GLY A 120 -0.27 -25.27 15.35
N ARG A 121 0.70 -26.04 15.86
CA ARG A 121 1.97 -25.48 16.32
C ARG A 121 2.95 -25.50 15.17
N GLY A 122 3.37 -24.34 14.69
CA GLY A 122 4.26 -24.27 13.54
C GLY A 122 5.17 -23.05 13.57
N THR A 123 6.29 -23.17 12.86
CA THR A 123 7.15 -22.03 12.53
C THR A 123 7.30 -21.94 11.03
N GLY A 124 7.42 -20.72 10.53
CA GLY A 124 7.54 -20.49 9.10
C GLY A 124 8.30 -19.22 8.79
N TRP A 125 8.64 -19.07 7.53
CA TRP A 125 9.19 -17.84 6.99
C TRP A 125 8.50 -17.50 5.68
N TYR A 126 8.46 -16.22 5.38
CA TYR A 126 7.83 -15.73 4.16
C TYR A 126 8.70 -14.67 3.51
N THR A 127 8.59 -14.59 2.19
CA THR A 127 9.19 -13.52 1.42
C THR A 127 8.36 -13.19 0.20
N GLY A 128 8.41 -11.95 -0.26
CA GLY A 128 7.73 -11.56 -1.47
C GLY A 128 8.22 -10.24 -2.01
N ILE A 129 7.90 -10.03 -3.27
CA ILE A 129 8.17 -8.80 -4.00
C ILE A 129 6.91 -8.35 -4.71
N VAL A 130 6.61 -7.05 -4.63
CA VAL A 130 5.47 -6.43 -5.29
C VAL A 130 5.93 -5.17 -6.02
N HIS A 131 5.50 -5.05 -7.27
CA HIS A 131 5.60 -3.83 -8.04
C HIS A 131 4.21 -3.20 -8.12
N ASN A 132 4.05 -2.00 -7.58
CA ASN A 132 2.79 -1.26 -7.52
C ASN A 132 2.93 0.07 -8.27
N THR A 133 2.08 0.28 -9.27
CA THR A 133 2.05 1.52 -10.05
C THR A 133 0.84 2.36 -9.65
N PHE A 134 1.08 3.52 -9.07
CA PHE A 134 0.07 4.53 -8.76
C PHE A 134 -0.07 5.52 -9.92
N LYS A 135 -1.31 5.74 -10.36
CA LYS A 135 -1.69 6.76 -11.35
C LYS A 135 -2.57 7.78 -10.65
N PHE A 136 -2.05 8.98 -10.44
CA PHE A 136 -2.77 10.07 -9.79
C PHE A 136 -3.84 10.64 -10.72
N LYS A 137 -4.96 11.09 -10.15
CA LYS A 137 -6.04 11.79 -10.86
C LYS A 137 -5.85 13.31 -10.85
N ASP A 138 -4.60 13.78 -10.76
CA ASP A 138 -4.25 15.18 -10.98
C ASP A 138 -4.35 15.57 -12.46
N ILE A 139 -4.33 16.87 -12.74
CA ILE A 139 -4.43 17.41 -14.10
C ILE A 139 -3.32 16.85 -15.00
N GLY A 140 -2.10 16.78 -14.47
CA GLY A 140 -0.93 16.25 -15.18
C GLY A 140 -0.91 14.74 -15.38
N ARG A 141 -1.76 13.97 -14.67
CA ARG A 141 -1.72 12.49 -14.60
C ARG A 141 -0.34 11.97 -14.19
N SER A 142 0.13 12.41 -13.03
CA SER A 142 1.37 11.95 -12.41
C SER A 142 1.37 10.44 -12.21
N LYS A 143 2.55 9.85 -12.17
CA LYS A 143 2.74 8.41 -11.96
C LYS A 143 3.83 8.14 -10.94
N GLU A 144 3.62 7.11 -10.13
CA GLU A 144 4.62 6.59 -9.21
C GLU A 144 4.71 5.07 -9.31
N GLU A 145 5.94 4.58 -9.41
CA GLU A 145 6.25 3.15 -9.40
C GLU A 145 6.92 2.82 -8.06
N MET A 146 6.32 1.92 -7.29
CA MET A 146 6.88 1.40 -6.04
C MET A 146 7.23 -0.08 -6.19
N LEU A 147 8.51 -0.41 -6.06
CA LEU A 147 8.96 -1.79 -5.91
C LEU A 147 9.26 -2.04 -4.44
N GLN A 148 8.57 -2.99 -3.82
CA GLN A 148 8.78 -3.34 -2.41
C GLN A 148 9.06 -4.82 -2.27
N ALA A 149 10.05 -5.17 -1.46
CA ALA A 149 10.35 -6.52 -1.04
C ALA A 149 10.17 -6.64 0.48
N LYS A 150 9.68 -7.79 0.92
CA LYS A 150 9.41 -8.08 2.33
C LYS A 150 9.93 -9.49 2.67
N VAL A 151 10.47 -9.65 3.87
CA VAL A 151 10.88 -10.95 4.42
C VAL A 151 10.55 -10.97 5.90
N GLY A 152 10.06 -12.11 6.38
CA GLY A 152 9.65 -12.25 7.78
C GLY A 152 9.59 -13.68 8.26
N LEU A 153 9.39 -13.79 9.57
CA LEU A 153 9.23 -15.04 10.29
C LEU A 153 7.86 -15.06 10.96
N LEU A 154 7.29 -16.25 11.11
CA LEU A 154 6.05 -16.47 11.83
C LEU A 154 6.16 -17.67 12.78
N LYS A 155 5.36 -17.61 13.84
CA LYS A 155 5.16 -18.69 14.79
C LYS A 155 3.69 -18.76 15.19
N SER A 156 3.12 -19.95 15.11
CA SER A 156 1.75 -20.25 15.51
C SER A 156 1.75 -21.21 16.70
N VAL A 157 0.91 -20.93 17.68
CA VAL A 157 0.74 -21.71 18.90
C VAL A 157 -0.75 -21.99 19.11
N PRO A 158 -1.17 -23.27 19.13
CA PRO A 158 -2.52 -23.67 19.45
C PRO A 158 -2.73 -23.62 20.96
N PHE A 159 -3.88 -23.13 21.39
CA PHE A 159 -4.29 -23.09 22.80
C PHE A 159 -5.22 -24.24 23.17
N ASP A 160 -5.64 -25.04 22.20
CA ASP A 160 -6.47 -26.22 22.39
C ASP A 160 -5.92 -27.43 21.62
N ASP A 161 -6.34 -28.63 22.01
CA ASP A 161 -5.84 -29.88 21.42
C ASP A 161 -6.38 -30.12 19.99
N ASN A 162 -7.47 -29.44 19.62
CA ASN A 162 -8.12 -29.56 18.31
C ASN A 162 -7.68 -28.49 17.31
N ASN A 163 -6.69 -27.65 17.65
CA ASN A 163 -6.21 -26.57 16.79
C ASN A 163 -7.33 -25.59 16.36
N SER A 164 -8.39 -25.45 17.15
CA SER A 164 -9.48 -24.52 16.86
C SER A 164 -9.13 -23.12 17.33
N LEU A 165 -8.33 -22.94 18.38
CA LEU A 165 -7.92 -21.64 18.90
C LEU A 165 -6.42 -21.43 18.71
N ASN A 166 -6.05 -20.50 17.83
CA ASN A 166 -4.66 -20.26 17.47
C ASN A 166 -4.24 -18.83 17.73
N TRP A 167 -3.05 -18.68 18.32
CA TRP A 167 -2.32 -17.43 18.32
C TRP A 167 -1.12 -17.50 17.39
N THR A 168 -1.03 -16.51 16.51
CA THR A 168 0.06 -16.37 15.55
C THR A 168 0.75 -15.03 15.77
N ILE A 169 2.07 -15.07 15.92
CA ILE A 169 2.93 -13.90 15.90
C ILE A 169 3.80 -13.94 14.65
N SER A 170 3.92 -12.80 13.98
CA SER A 170 4.77 -12.63 12.81
C SER A 170 5.53 -11.31 12.89
N GLY A 171 6.73 -11.30 12.36
CA GLY A 171 7.58 -10.11 12.28
C GLY A 171 8.31 -10.07 10.95
N ASP A 172 8.34 -8.90 10.32
CA ASP A 172 8.98 -8.68 9.02
C ASP A 172 9.79 -7.40 8.95
N ILE A 173 10.70 -7.40 7.98
CA ILE A 173 11.36 -6.21 7.48
C ILE A 173 10.94 -6.01 6.02
N PHE A 174 10.83 -4.75 5.61
CA PHE A 174 10.60 -4.41 4.21
C PHE A 174 11.58 -3.36 3.73
N VAL A 175 11.89 -3.43 2.44
CA VAL A 175 12.69 -2.43 1.72
C VAL A 175 12.01 -2.13 0.39
N GLY A 176 12.16 -0.90 -0.09
CA GLY A 176 11.54 -0.48 -1.34
C GLY A 176 12.34 0.56 -2.09
N ARG A 177 12.19 0.52 -3.41
CA ARG A 177 12.76 1.47 -4.36
C ARG A 177 11.64 2.06 -5.17
N ASN A 178 11.51 3.38 -5.11
CA ASN A 178 10.38 4.09 -5.66
C ASN A 178 10.85 5.12 -6.70
N ARG A 179 10.03 5.32 -7.73
CA ARG A 179 10.25 6.30 -8.81
C ARG A 179 9.00 7.16 -8.93
N MET A 180 9.14 8.46 -8.76
CA MET A 180 8.07 9.41 -8.98
C MET A 180 8.30 10.13 -10.31
N HIS A 181 7.22 10.29 -11.06
CA HIS A 181 7.12 11.15 -12.22
C HIS A 181 5.94 12.10 -11.99
N ARG A 182 6.24 13.22 -11.34
CA ARG A 182 5.30 14.29 -11.05
C ARG A 182 5.07 15.11 -12.32
N LYS A 183 3.81 15.45 -12.58
CA LYS A 183 3.39 16.34 -13.66
C LYS A 183 2.46 17.38 -13.09
N PHE A 184 2.59 18.61 -13.55
CA PHE A 184 1.85 19.76 -13.02
C PHE A 184 1.54 20.74 -14.16
N LEU A 185 0.33 21.30 -14.14
CA LEU A 185 -0.10 22.27 -15.14
C LEU A 185 0.33 23.67 -14.70
N VAL A 186 0.93 24.43 -15.63
CA VAL A 186 1.16 25.87 -15.45
C VAL A 186 0.56 26.59 -16.65
N VAL A 187 -0.51 27.36 -16.39
CA VAL A 187 -1.32 28.08 -17.38
C VAL A 187 -1.96 27.11 -18.40
N ASP A 188 -1.22 26.76 -19.45
CA ASP A 188 -1.65 25.95 -20.59
C ASP A 188 -0.69 24.79 -20.89
N GLU A 189 0.43 24.68 -20.16
CA GLU A 189 1.49 23.70 -20.43
C GLU A 189 1.74 22.76 -19.25
N ILE A 190 1.93 21.48 -19.54
CA ILE A 190 2.21 20.45 -18.53
C ILE A 190 3.73 20.25 -18.43
N PHE A 191 4.26 20.62 -17.27
CA PHE A 191 5.65 20.40 -16.90
C PHE A 191 5.80 19.12 -16.10
N ASN A 192 7.03 18.63 -15.93
CA ASN A 192 7.28 17.36 -15.27
C ASN A 192 8.54 17.36 -14.43
N ALA A 193 8.54 16.59 -13.35
CA ALA A 193 9.71 16.36 -12.52
C ALA A 193 9.84 14.89 -12.13
N LYS A 194 11.08 14.39 -12.06
CA LYS A 194 11.35 12.98 -11.74
C LYS A 194 12.24 12.87 -10.52
N SER A 195 11.87 11.94 -9.63
CA SER A 195 12.67 11.60 -8.46
C SER A 195 12.76 10.09 -8.26
N LYS A 196 13.78 9.69 -7.50
CA LYS A 196 13.94 8.31 -7.00
C LYS A 196 14.18 8.40 -5.51
N TYR A 197 13.54 7.52 -4.75
CA TYR A 197 13.68 7.47 -3.30
C TYR A 197 13.54 6.05 -2.79
N TYR A 198 13.93 5.83 -1.55
CA TYR A 198 13.95 4.52 -0.91
C TYR A 198 13.09 4.51 0.33
N THR A 199 12.55 3.34 0.64
CA THR A 199 11.72 3.12 1.82
C THR A 199 12.18 1.87 2.53
N TYR A 200 12.10 1.87 3.85
CA TYR A 200 12.42 0.69 4.63
C TYR A 200 11.68 0.75 5.96
N GLY A 201 11.48 -0.40 6.58
CA GLY A 201 10.77 -0.48 7.83
C GLY A 201 10.66 -1.88 8.37
N ILE A 202 9.97 -1.98 9.49
CA ILE A 202 9.75 -3.21 10.24
C ILE A 202 8.28 -3.30 10.65
N GLY A 203 7.77 -4.52 10.72
CA GLY A 203 6.40 -4.81 11.11
C GLY A 203 6.33 -5.97 12.09
N VAL A 204 5.34 -5.94 12.97
CA VAL A 204 4.96 -7.05 13.85
C VAL A 204 3.43 -7.19 13.80
N ARG A 205 2.93 -8.39 13.58
CA ARG A 205 1.50 -8.72 13.65
C ARG A 205 1.29 -9.82 14.66
N ASN A 206 0.40 -9.58 15.61
CA ASN A 206 -0.13 -10.56 16.54
C ASN A 206 -1.58 -10.83 16.16
N GLU A 207 -1.98 -12.09 16.09
CA GLU A 207 -3.32 -12.49 15.71
C GLU A 207 -3.78 -13.64 16.58
N ILE A 208 -5.03 -13.60 17.05
CA ILE A 208 -5.71 -14.69 17.71
C ILE A 208 -7.01 -14.98 16.96
N GLY A 209 -7.24 -16.23 16.60
CA GLY A 209 -8.42 -16.64 15.86
C GLY A 209 -8.98 -17.95 16.37
N LYS A 210 -10.31 -18.13 16.27
CA LYS A 210 -10.98 -19.37 16.63
C LYS A 210 -11.80 -19.92 15.48
N GLU A 211 -11.59 -21.17 15.10
CA GLU A 211 -12.34 -21.86 14.05
C GLU A 211 -13.52 -22.64 14.62
N PHE A 212 -14.71 -22.40 14.09
CA PHE A 212 -15.94 -23.11 14.41
C PHE A 212 -16.44 -23.83 13.16
N ARG A 213 -16.52 -25.16 13.22
CA ARG A 213 -17.13 -25.94 12.14
C ARG A 213 -18.65 -25.89 12.27
N LEU A 214 -19.32 -25.24 11.32
CA LEU A 214 -20.78 -25.11 11.31
C LEU A 214 -21.45 -26.33 10.65
N SER A 215 -20.82 -26.88 9.61
CA SER A 215 -21.26 -28.10 8.94
C SER A 215 -20.09 -28.77 8.22
N GLU A 216 -20.36 -29.80 7.40
CA GLU A 216 -19.30 -30.50 6.67
C GLU A 216 -18.51 -29.57 5.73
N GLY A 217 -19.20 -28.61 5.10
CA GLY A 217 -18.62 -27.67 4.14
C GLY A 217 -18.45 -26.24 4.63
N PHE A 218 -18.95 -25.88 5.82
CA PHE A 218 -18.92 -24.49 6.33
C PHE A 218 -18.11 -24.35 7.61
N THR A 219 -17.28 -23.30 7.66
CA THR A 219 -16.44 -22.92 8.80
C THR A 219 -16.58 -21.42 9.09
N LEU A 220 -16.75 -21.05 10.35
CA LEU A 220 -16.75 -19.66 10.80
C LEU A 220 -15.50 -19.40 11.64
N ARG A 221 -14.75 -18.36 11.31
CA ARG A 221 -13.52 -17.98 12.01
C ARG A 221 -13.55 -16.52 12.44
N PRO A 222 -14.04 -16.20 13.66
CA PRO A 222 -13.75 -14.93 14.29
C PRO A 222 -12.26 -14.81 14.65
N TYR A 223 -11.72 -13.61 14.50
CA TYR A 223 -10.34 -13.31 14.87
C TYR A 223 -10.17 -11.86 15.34
N ALA A 224 -9.09 -11.64 16.09
CA ALA A 224 -8.61 -10.32 16.46
C ALA A 224 -7.10 -10.25 16.17
N ALA A 225 -6.64 -9.13 15.65
CA ALA A 225 -5.25 -8.90 15.34
C ALA A 225 -4.81 -7.50 15.76
N LEU A 226 -3.52 -7.37 16.07
CA LEU A 226 -2.85 -6.09 16.28
C LEU A 226 -1.60 -6.07 15.41
N LYS A 227 -1.56 -5.12 14.48
CA LYS A 227 -0.39 -4.88 13.64
C LYS A 227 0.28 -3.56 14.01
N LEU A 228 1.57 -3.64 14.29
CA LEU A 228 2.47 -2.52 14.54
C LEU A 228 3.46 -2.43 13.38
N GLU A 229 3.67 -1.24 12.84
CA GLU A 229 4.62 -1.04 11.74
C GLU A 229 5.32 0.31 11.88
N TYR A 230 6.63 0.31 11.72
CA TYR A 230 7.44 1.52 11.62
C TYR A 230 8.08 1.56 10.24
N GLY A 231 7.94 2.68 9.53
CA GLY A 231 8.53 2.86 8.22
C GLY A 231 9.18 4.22 8.07
N ARG A 232 10.23 4.26 7.26
CA ARG A 232 10.98 5.47 6.93
C ARG A 232 11.05 5.65 5.42
N VAL A 233 10.81 6.88 4.99
CA VAL A 233 10.92 7.35 3.62
C VAL A 233 12.16 8.22 3.54
N SER A 234 13.09 7.86 2.65
CA SER A 234 14.28 8.66 2.42
C SER A 234 13.90 10.05 1.90
N LYS A 235 14.84 10.99 1.99
CA LYS A 235 14.72 12.28 1.30
C LYS A 235 14.37 12.05 -0.17
N ILE A 236 13.36 12.77 -0.67
CA ILE A 236 12.98 12.74 -2.08
C ILE A 236 13.55 14.00 -2.71
N ARG A 237 14.39 13.85 -3.72
CA ARG A 237 14.95 14.98 -4.46
C ARG A 237 14.70 14.78 -5.94
N GLU A 238 13.95 15.69 -6.54
CA GLU A 238 13.73 15.70 -7.98
C GLU A 238 15.02 16.10 -8.70
N LYS A 239 15.45 15.25 -9.63
CA LYS A 239 16.76 15.36 -10.30
C LYS A 239 16.66 15.96 -11.70
N SER A 240 15.48 15.90 -12.30
CA SER A 240 15.21 16.42 -13.64
C SER A 240 13.81 17.02 -13.66
N GLY A 241 13.60 18.02 -14.50
CA GLY A 241 12.35 18.74 -14.62
C GLY A 241 12.51 20.23 -14.43
N GLU A 242 11.46 20.97 -14.75
CA GLU A 242 11.49 22.43 -14.82
C GLU A 242 11.38 23.07 -13.44
N ILE A 243 10.50 22.56 -12.58
CA ILE A 243 10.44 22.95 -11.16
C ILE A 243 10.71 21.73 -10.30
N LYS A 244 11.90 21.71 -9.69
CA LYS A 244 12.40 20.61 -8.87
C LYS A 244 12.08 20.88 -7.40
N LEU A 245 11.41 19.93 -6.77
CA LEU A 245 11.15 19.89 -5.34
C LEU A 245 12.08 18.91 -4.62
N GLU A 246 12.40 19.30 -3.40
CA GLU A 246 13.05 18.47 -2.41
C GLU A 246 12.05 18.24 -1.28
N VAL A 247 11.69 16.99 -1.01
CA VAL A 247 10.85 16.59 0.13
C VAL A 247 11.76 16.02 1.22
N LYS A 248 11.59 16.53 2.43
CA LYS A 248 12.38 16.12 3.59
C LYS A 248 12.14 14.64 3.89
N GLN A 249 13.20 13.95 4.31
CA GLN A 249 13.05 12.58 4.84
C GLN A 249 12.02 12.56 5.96
N ASN A 250 11.27 11.47 6.06
CA ASN A 250 10.20 11.37 7.02
C ASN A 250 9.96 9.92 7.45
N GLN A 251 9.25 9.75 8.56
CA GLN A 251 8.93 8.44 9.14
C GLN A 251 7.45 8.37 9.48
N TYR A 252 6.94 7.15 9.58
CA TYR A 252 5.59 6.89 10.05
C TYR A 252 5.59 5.74 11.05
N PHE A 253 4.57 5.76 11.89
CA PHE A 253 4.24 4.69 12.81
C PHE A 253 2.77 4.34 12.62
N SER A 254 2.49 3.05 12.54
CA SER A 254 1.17 2.47 12.30
C SER A 254 0.82 1.55 13.46
N VAL A 255 -0.40 1.69 13.96
CA VAL A 255 -1.00 0.83 14.97
C VAL A 255 -2.39 0.48 14.49
N ARG A 256 -2.56 -0.76 14.06
CA ARG A 256 -3.80 -1.26 13.46
C ARG A 256 -4.34 -2.42 14.28
N PRO A 257 -5.17 -2.17 15.29
CA PRO A 257 -6.11 -3.17 15.77
C PRO A 257 -7.09 -3.54 14.65
N GLU A 258 -7.37 -4.82 14.52
CA GLU A 258 -8.32 -5.40 13.58
C GLU A 258 -9.14 -6.47 14.32
N ILE A 259 -10.44 -6.47 14.11
CA ILE A 259 -11.36 -7.52 14.55
C ILE A 259 -12.19 -7.92 13.34
N GLY A 260 -12.27 -9.22 13.08
CA GLY A 260 -12.98 -9.71 11.92
C GLY A 260 -13.58 -11.09 12.12
N ALA A 261 -14.35 -11.50 11.12
CA ALA A 261 -14.89 -12.84 11.01
C ALA A 261 -14.88 -13.29 9.55
N GLU A 262 -14.51 -14.53 9.33
CA GLU A 262 -14.46 -15.17 8.01
C GLU A 262 -15.42 -16.35 7.99
N LEU A 263 -16.29 -16.41 6.97
CA LEU A 263 -17.12 -17.56 6.66
C LEU A 263 -16.53 -18.28 5.45
N GLY A 264 -15.96 -19.46 5.70
CA GLY A 264 -15.42 -20.34 4.68
C GLY A 264 -16.44 -21.39 4.22
N PHE A 265 -16.46 -21.64 2.92
CA PHE A 265 -17.18 -22.73 2.27
C PHE A 265 -16.21 -23.60 1.47
N LYS A 266 -16.31 -24.92 1.61
CA LYS A 266 -15.49 -25.91 0.89
C LYS A 266 -16.39 -26.95 0.25
N HIS A 267 -16.20 -27.19 -1.05
CA HIS A 267 -16.90 -28.24 -1.79
C HIS A 267 -15.92 -29.04 -2.66
N TYR A 268 -16.10 -30.36 -2.70
CA TYR A 268 -15.20 -31.28 -3.40
C TYR A 268 -15.82 -31.73 -4.74
N PHE A 269 -15.05 -31.56 -5.82
CA PHE A 269 -15.38 -32.04 -7.16
C PHE A 269 -14.30 -33.06 -7.60
N GLY A 270 -14.43 -34.31 -7.13
CA GLY A 270 -13.42 -35.33 -7.33
C GLY A 270 -12.09 -34.92 -6.69
N MET A 271 -11.03 -34.74 -7.50
CA MET A 271 -9.71 -34.27 -7.03
C MET A 271 -9.63 -32.74 -6.84
N LYS A 272 -10.63 -31.98 -7.32
CA LYS A 272 -10.64 -30.52 -7.23
C LYS A 272 -11.41 -30.06 -6.00
N VAL A 273 -11.00 -28.95 -5.42
CA VAL A 273 -11.72 -28.31 -4.30
C VAL A 273 -12.07 -26.88 -4.70
N LEU A 274 -13.34 -26.54 -4.54
CA LEU A 274 -13.81 -25.16 -4.57
C LEU A 274 -13.76 -24.61 -3.15
N ARG A 275 -13.10 -23.47 -2.98
CA ARG A 275 -13.03 -22.71 -1.73
C ARG A 275 -13.61 -21.34 -1.94
N THR A 276 -14.50 -20.92 -1.07
CA THR A 276 -15.03 -19.57 -1.05
C THR A 276 -14.95 -19.04 0.36
N THR A 277 -14.39 -17.84 0.53
CA THR A 277 -14.28 -17.17 1.83
C THR A 277 -14.96 -15.82 1.74
N LEU A 278 -15.90 -15.55 2.65
CA LEU A 278 -16.48 -14.23 2.86
C LEU A 278 -15.96 -13.66 4.19
N GLY A 279 -15.22 -12.56 4.11
CA GLY A 279 -14.64 -11.89 5.27
C GLY A 279 -15.30 -10.54 5.52
N VAL A 280 -15.51 -10.22 6.79
CA VAL A 280 -15.77 -8.86 7.26
C VAL A 280 -14.79 -8.53 8.38
N ALA A 281 -14.15 -7.37 8.30
CA ALA A 281 -13.24 -6.90 9.33
C ALA A 281 -13.42 -5.42 9.59
N TYR A 282 -13.31 -5.02 10.85
CA TYR A 282 -13.16 -3.64 11.26
C TYR A 282 -11.73 -3.41 11.72
N GLU A 283 -11.05 -2.43 11.12
CA GLU A 283 -9.74 -1.97 11.55
C GLU A 283 -9.77 -0.49 11.88
N ASN A 284 -8.82 -0.03 12.69
CA ASN A 284 -8.60 1.40 12.87
C ASN A 284 -7.11 1.71 12.81
N GLU A 285 -6.70 2.70 12.03
CA GLU A 285 -5.32 3.19 12.00
C GLU A 285 -5.16 4.29 13.06
N LEU A 286 -4.55 3.92 14.19
CA LEU A 286 -4.32 4.84 15.31
C LEU A 286 -2.98 5.59 15.18
N GLY A 287 -2.13 5.18 14.24
CA GLY A 287 -0.84 5.79 13.96
C GLY A 287 -0.90 7.00 13.04
N ARG A 288 0.25 7.62 12.81
CA ARG A 288 0.42 8.79 11.94
C ARG A 288 0.92 8.36 10.56
N VAL A 289 0.06 7.71 9.79
CA VAL A 289 0.39 7.25 8.43
C VAL A 289 -0.19 8.18 7.37
N ALA A 290 -1.44 8.62 7.55
CA ALA A 290 -2.17 9.46 6.60
C ALA A 290 -1.75 10.95 6.68
N ASN A 291 -1.46 11.45 7.88
CA ASN A 291 -0.95 12.80 8.11
C ASN A 291 0.58 12.79 8.28
N GLY A 292 1.30 12.54 7.18
CA GLY A 292 2.76 12.48 7.20
C GLY A 292 3.42 13.80 7.61
N LYS A 293 2.73 14.95 7.52
CA LYS A 293 3.34 16.28 7.70
C LYS A 293 4.59 16.47 6.84
N ASN A 294 4.52 16.00 5.60
CA ASN A 294 5.62 16.09 4.65
C ASN A 294 5.96 17.57 4.40
N LYS A 295 7.25 17.86 4.30
CA LYS A 295 7.74 19.21 4.04
C LYS A 295 8.54 19.22 2.75
N ALA A 296 8.32 20.24 1.94
CA ALA A 296 9.04 20.44 0.69
C ALA A 296 9.70 21.81 0.63
N ARG A 297 10.68 21.92 -0.27
CA ARG A 297 11.27 23.18 -0.71
C ARG A 297 11.71 23.05 -2.17
N VAL A 298 11.96 24.18 -2.82
CA VAL A 298 12.55 24.19 -4.16
C VAL A 298 14.02 23.73 -4.05
N VAL A 299 14.44 22.85 -4.94
CA VAL A 299 15.80 22.30 -4.97
C VAL A 299 16.83 23.43 -5.17
N ASP A 300 17.96 23.32 -4.46
CA ASP A 300 19.11 24.23 -4.56
C ASP A 300 18.76 25.70 -4.27
N THR A 301 17.85 25.91 -3.31
CA THR A 301 17.49 27.21 -2.78
C THR A 301 17.78 27.30 -1.29
N THR A 302 17.93 28.54 -0.80
CA THR A 302 18.01 28.84 0.64
C THR A 302 16.63 29.09 1.25
N ALA A 303 15.56 28.93 0.47
CA ALA A 303 14.19 29.15 0.92
C ALA A 303 13.78 28.12 2.00
N ASP A 304 12.88 28.57 2.87
CA ASP A 304 12.33 27.74 3.94
C ASP A 304 11.49 26.56 3.44
N TRP A 305 11.41 25.55 4.28
CA TRP A 305 10.55 24.39 4.05
C TRP A 305 9.07 24.76 4.24
N PHE A 306 8.25 24.50 3.24
CA PHE A 306 6.79 24.61 3.36
C PHE A 306 6.17 23.24 3.66
N ASN A 307 4.99 23.25 4.28
CA ASN A 307 4.24 22.02 4.57
C ASN A 307 3.42 21.62 3.33
N ILE A 308 3.54 20.36 2.93
CA ILE A 308 2.59 19.72 2.02
C ILE A 308 1.40 19.29 2.86
N ARG A 309 0.19 19.68 2.43
CA ARG A 309 -1.04 19.33 3.13
C ARG A 309 -1.21 17.82 3.12
N GLY A 310 -1.18 17.21 4.31
CA GLY A 310 -1.45 15.78 4.47
C GLY A 310 -2.94 15.49 4.50
N GLU A 311 -3.29 14.20 4.54
CA GLU A 311 -4.68 13.82 4.73
C GLU A 311 -5.18 14.32 6.10
N LYS A 312 -6.44 14.77 6.15
CA LYS A 312 -7.07 15.14 7.42
C LYS A 312 -7.06 13.89 8.28
N GLU A 313 -6.71 14.03 9.55
CA GLU A 313 -6.75 12.89 10.48
C GLU A 313 -8.19 12.39 10.58
N ASP A 314 -8.50 11.37 9.79
CA ASP A 314 -9.76 10.66 9.87
C ASP A 314 -9.57 9.43 10.75
N ARG A 315 -10.05 9.55 11.99
CA ARG A 315 -10.10 8.48 12.99
C ARG A 315 -11.32 7.58 12.81
N LYS A 316 -12.13 7.79 11.77
CA LYS A 316 -13.15 6.81 11.39
C LYS A 316 -12.45 5.50 11.05
N GLY A 317 -12.94 4.42 11.66
CA GLY A 317 -12.47 3.08 11.36
C GLY A 317 -12.78 2.69 9.93
N ASN A 318 -12.10 1.65 9.46
CA ASN A 318 -12.27 1.08 8.14
C ASN A 318 -12.97 -0.27 8.27
N VAL A 319 -14.12 -0.43 7.62
CA VAL A 319 -14.77 -1.73 7.45
C VAL A 319 -14.33 -2.31 6.11
N LYS A 320 -13.79 -3.51 6.16
CA LYS A 320 -13.37 -4.30 5.01
C LYS A 320 -14.37 -5.40 4.75
N PHE A 321 -14.74 -5.55 3.49
CA PHE A 321 -15.44 -6.71 2.98
C PHE A 321 -14.54 -7.40 1.97
N ASP A 322 -14.39 -8.71 2.08
CA ASP A 322 -13.56 -9.50 1.19
C ASP A 322 -14.32 -10.76 0.76
N LEU A 323 -14.30 -11.03 -0.55
CA LEU A 323 -14.77 -12.26 -1.15
C LEU A 323 -13.60 -12.89 -1.91
N ASN A 324 -13.19 -14.06 -1.44
CA ASN A 324 -12.18 -14.87 -2.11
C ASN A 324 -12.84 -16.11 -2.69
N VAL A 325 -12.54 -16.43 -3.95
CA VAL A 325 -12.97 -17.64 -4.61
C VAL A 325 -11.73 -18.32 -5.20
N GLY A 326 -11.51 -19.57 -4.81
CA GLY A 326 -10.37 -20.37 -5.23
C GLY A 326 -10.80 -21.72 -5.75
N VAL A 327 -10.14 -22.19 -6.80
CA VAL A 327 -10.23 -23.58 -7.25
C VAL A 327 -8.82 -24.15 -7.28
N ASP A 328 -8.62 -25.25 -6.58
CA ASP A 328 -7.34 -25.94 -6.56
C ASP A 328 -7.47 -27.45 -6.72
N ASN A 329 -6.36 -28.03 -7.17
CA ASN A 329 -6.02 -29.42 -6.95
C ASN A 329 -4.88 -29.47 -5.91
N THR A 330 -4.45 -30.66 -5.50
CA THR A 330 -3.42 -30.88 -4.47
C THR A 330 -2.10 -30.11 -4.64
N ARG A 331 -1.77 -29.64 -5.85
CA ARG A 331 -0.51 -28.91 -6.16
C ARG A 331 -0.67 -27.52 -6.75
N VAL A 332 -1.75 -27.24 -7.49
CA VAL A 332 -1.91 -25.98 -8.25
C VAL A 332 -3.29 -25.42 -7.98
N GLY A 333 -3.39 -24.10 -7.84
CA GLY A 333 -4.66 -23.41 -7.65
C GLY A 333 -4.71 -22.04 -8.31
N VAL A 334 -5.93 -21.64 -8.67
CA VAL A 334 -6.26 -20.32 -9.21
C VAL A 334 -7.20 -19.62 -8.24
N THR A 335 -7.03 -18.32 -8.09
CA THR A 335 -7.79 -17.52 -7.12
C THR A 335 -8.24 -16.23 -7.72
N ALA A 336 -9.46 -15.84 -7.41
CA ALA A 336 -9.99 -14.51 -7.64
C ALA A 336 -10.41 -13.90 -6.30
N ASN A 337 -10.10 -12.63 -6.11
CA ASN A 337 -10.49 -11.89 -4.92
C ASN A 337 -11.12 -10.56 -5.31
N VAL A 338 -12.18 -10.19 -4.61
CA VAL A 338 -12.80 -8.88 -4.68
C VAL A 338 -12.99 -8.39 -3.26
N GLY A 339 -12.76 -7.10 -3.03
CA GLY A 339 -13.03 -6.53 -1.72
C GLY A 339 -13.30 -5.05 -1.78
N TYR A 340 -13.82 -4.54 -0.67
CA TYR A 340 -14.20 -3.14 -0.53
C TYR A 340 -13.77 -2.64 0.84
N ASP A 341 -13.08 -1.50 0.87
CA ASP A 341 -12.78 -0.77 2.10
C ASP A 341 -13.66 0.49 2.16
N THR A 342 -14.36 0.69 3.27
CA THR A 342 -15.13 1.93 3.46
C THR A 342 -14.21 3.15 3.52
N LYS A 343 -12.98 2.99 4.03
CA LYS A 343 -12.00 4.07 4.05
C LYS A 343 -11.38 4.22 2.66
N GLY A 344 -11.60 5.39 2.07
CA GLY A 344 -11.12 5.74 0.74
C GLY A 344 -11.94 5.13 -0.42
N GLU A 345 -13.13 4.58 -0.12
CA GLU A 345 -14.04 3.93 -1.08
C GLU A 345 -13.32 2.93 -2.01
N ASN A 346 -12.44 2.13 -1.43
CA ASN A 346 -11.48 1.36 -2.21
C ASN A 346 -12.04 0.01 -2.61
N LEU A 347 -12.47 -0.08 -3.88
CA LEU A 347 -12.78 -1.33 -4.55
C LEU A 347 -11.48 -1.96 -5.04
N ARG A 348 -11.18 -3.15 -4.52
CA ARG A 348 -10.02 -3.96 -4.90
C ARG A 348 -10.47 -5.22 -5.66
N GLY A 349 -9.72 -5.56 -6.69
CA GLY A 349 -9.85 -6.82 -7.42
C GLY A 349 -8.50 -7.47 -7.60
N GLY A 350 -8.46 -8.80 -7.64
CA GLY A 350 -7.20 -9.50 -7.88
C GLY A 350 -7.37 -10.93 -8.39
N LEU A 351 -6.31 -11.41 -9.02
CA LEU A 351 -6.16 -12.76 -9.51
C LEU A 351 -4.81 -13.31 -9.08
N GLY A 352 -4.77 -14.62 -8.82
CA GLY A 352 -3.55 -15.30 -8.42
C GLY A 352 -3.46 -16.71 -8.99
N LEU A 353 -2.23 -17.10 -9.28
CA LEU A 353 -1.84 -18.46 -9.63
C LEU A 353 -0.84 -18.95 -8.61
N ARG A 354 -1.02 -20.17 -8.11
CA ARG A 354 -0.16 -20.68 -7.04
C ARG A 354 0.24 -22.14 -7.25
N VAL A 355 1.36 -22.51 -6.64
CA VAL A 355 1.95 -23.84 -6.67
C VAL A 355 2.37 -24.24 -5.25
N ILE A 356 2.14 -25.50 -4.89
CA ILE A 356 2.54 -26.13 -3.63
C ILE A 356 3.49 -27.30 -3.96
N PHE A 357 4.62 -27.38 -3.27
CA PHE A 357 5.60 -28.46 -3.44
C PHE A 357 6.36 -28.83 -2.16
#